data_AF-A0A9N9Q058-F1
#
_entry.id   AF-A0A9N9Q058-F1
#
_cell.length_a   1.000
_cell.length_b   1.000
_cell.length_c   1.000
_cell.angle_alpha   90.00
_cell.angle_beta   90.00
_cell.angle_gamma   90.00
#
_symmetry.space_group_name_H-M   'P 1'
#
loop_
_entity.id
_entity.type
_entity.pdbx_description
1 polymer ?
#
loop_
_entity_poly.entity_id
_entity_poly.type
_entity_poly.pdbx_seq_one_letter_code
_entity_poly.pdbx_strand_id
1 'polypeptide(L)'
;MAAVRRGQGPPLNIDLSPKHPHADFPPISALFLIYFDIKAGYTIGWKRSLPGVELEGVVEYKSLPSGLHTVKEDLIYFVHDNLAGLSAFINAPAAEESRNARMIAVGVMVPLSYGRLGRSWKHAERLKEMASVLVKDGSKTEILDEFWEENKGQGYSPAVETDSIADTPTSVKFQSIRTSPSKPRGHNRNRSASDGAALLPPGQHLAAYHPAWSLPNLLEIFGPLIFPIHRAALLRKRILITAHAPVQETCNFVYDISVLSNIPLAVSDLLASTAPPQRLRPLFSIGVHDIPLLEEDLRAAKAAAATSESSLSEQRDEPGCGWIACTTDSILAMKSSLYDVLITMPAPHSENASEKVWPKIESPQGIEMRATQRDLRRYTALRWGLSRHVSPPDSPSARRGSAIEEDSGRATSSSTLVVSQESILDIPDTDDIIEPQSWAALAYSGFMWWASAGEQRVHSEQETESDSALLSGLAISPNPETARPRSQSTASLGGRSIKEDNNATQEMAIIAYFHRLTTQILTTLSDIVDATDSDDEREDENQPLRHSPSSEDSASNGPPVFISSDDVTAMGLDVWSSTDHLFIEEVCQEYFGRRAHIEGREIDVCGIRIC
;
A
#
# COMPACT_ATOMS: atom_id res chain seq x y z
N MET A 1 33.20 50.54 -43.33
CA MET A 1 32.35 49.37 -43.68
C MET A 1 31.97 48.67 -42.39
N ALA A 2 30.69 48.70 -42.04
CA ALA A 2 30.13 48.10 -40.84
C ALA A 2 29.25 46.90 -41.24
N ALA A 3 29.33 45.81 -40.47
CA ALA A 3 28.38 44.69 -40.46
C ALA A 3 28.38 44.13 -39.03
N VAL A 4 27.44 44.54 -38.16
CA VAL A 4 26.14 43.89 -37.87
C VAL A 4 26.29 42.50 -37.23
N ARG A 5 25.97 42.41 -35.93
CA ARG A 5 25.31 41.24 -35.32
C ARG A 5 24.18 41.71 -34.38
N ARG A 6 22.96 41.40 -34.79
CA ARG A 6 21.69 41.32 -34.02
C ARG A 6 21.84 40.23 -32.95
N GLY A 7 21.18 40.20 -31.79
CA GLY A 7 20.22 41.10 -31.15
C GLY A 7 20.05 40.63 -29.69
N GLN A 8 19.90 41.56 -28.76
CA GLN A 8 19.52 41.30 -27.38
C GLN A 8 18.00 41.44 -27.26
N GLY A 9 17.31 40.36 -26.89
CA GLY A 9 15.96 40.45 -26.33
C GLY A 9 16.05 40.72 -24.83
N PRO A 10 15.12 41.49 -24.23
CA PRO A 10 15.11 41.73 -22.79
C PRO A 10 14.77 40.44 -22.03
N PRO A 11 15.30 40.23 -20.81
CA PRO A 11 14.93 39.09 -19.99
C PRO A 11 13.44 39.19 -19.63
N LEU A 12 12.70 38.12 -19.91
CA LEU A 12 11.33 37.92 -19.47
C LEU A 12 11.30 37.89 -17.94
N ASN A 13 10.85 38.99 -17.32
CA ASN A 13 10.41 38.97 -15.94
C ASN A 13 9.14 38.14 -15.88
N ILE A 14 9.27 36.91 -15.36
CA ILE A 14 8.12 36.11 -14.93
C ILE A 14 7.65 36.75 -13.63
N ASP A 15 6.57 37.52 -13.73
CA ASP A 15 5.86 38.08 -12.59
C ASP A 15 5.19 36.92 -11.84
N LEU A 16 5.79 36.49 -10.73
CA LEU A 16 5.18 35.52 -9.83
C LEU A 16 4.03 36.24 -9.10
N SER A 17 2.82 36.08 -9.64
CA SER A 17 1.58 36.49 -8.97
C SER A 17 1.59 36.01 -7.51
N PRO A 18 1.15 36.84 -6.55
CA PRO A 18 1.16 36.46 -5.15
C PRO A 18 0.27 35.22 -4.94
N LYS A 19 0.85 34.19 -4.31
CA LYS A 19 0.16 32.97 -3.88
C LYS A 19 -1.10 33.35 -3.11
N HIS A 20 -2.27 32.96 -3.62
CA HIS A 20 -3.50 33.02 -2.83
C HIS A 20 -3.37 32.07 -1.63
N PRO A 21 -3.71 32.52 -0.41
CA PRO A 21 -3.60 31.72 0.82
C PRO A 21 -4.66 30.60 0.95
N HIS A 22 -5.40 30.28 -0.13
CA HIS A 22 -6.45 29.23 -0.15
C HIS A 22 -5.98 27.91 -0.81
N ALA A 23 -4.68 27.72 -1.04
CA ALA A 23 -4.13 26.59 -1.80
C ALA A 23 -4.15 25.22 -1.07
N ASP A 24 -4.81 25.11 0.10
CA ASP A 24 -4.71 23.93 0.94
C ASP A 24 -5.81 22.89 0.68
N PHE A 25 -6.97 23.23 0.10
CA PHE A 25 -8.08 22.29 -0.11
C PHE A 25 -8.30 21.98 -1.59
N PRO A 26 -8.60 20.71 -1.96
CA PRO A 26 -8.91 20.37 -3.34
C PRO A 26 -10.28 20.95 -3.74
N PRO A 27 -10.43 21.50 -4.95
CA PRO A 27 -11.68 22.11 -5.38
C PRO A 27 -12.80 21.07 -5.52
N ILE A 28 -13.99 21.41 -5.02
CA ILE A 28 -15.14 20.51 -5.07
C ILE A 28 -15.94 20.72 -6.37
N SER A 29 -16.39 19.61 -6.94
CA SER A 29 -17.28 19.57 -8.12
C SER A 29 -18.75 19.43 -7.74
N ALA A 30 -19.04 18.93 -6.55
CA ALA A 30 -20.38 18.90 -5.98
C ALA A 30 -20.34 18.90 -4.44
N LEU A 31 -21.42 19.37 -3.83
CA LEU A 31 -21.74 19.27 -2.40
C LEU A 31 -23.20 18.85 -2.28
N PHE A 32 -23.51 17.93 -1.37
CA PHE A 32 -24.86 17.41 -1.19
C PHE A 32 -25.15 17.09 0.28
N LEU A 33 -26.44 17.13 0.62
CA LEU A 33 -27.01 16.67 1.87
C LEU A 33 -28.07 15.61 1.56
N ILE A 34 -27.90 14.42 2.09
CA ILE A 34 -28.86 13.32 1.99
C ILE A 34 -29.47 13.09 3.36
N TYR A 35 -30.76 12.81 3.40
CA TYR A 35 -31.45 12.34 4.60
C TYR A 35 -32.28 11.10 4.29
N PHE A 36 -32.59 10.34 5.34
CA PHE A 36 -33.47 9.19 5.24
C PHE A 36 -34.94 9.61 5.43
N ASP A 37 -35.75 9.43 4.39
CA ASP A 37 -37.21 9.55 4.42
C ASP A 37 -37.88 8.19 4.63
N ILE A 38 -38.89 8.14 5.49
CA ILE A 38 -39.57 6.88 5.86
C ILE A 38 -40.31 6.25 4.68
N LYS A 39 -40.80 7.06 3.74
CA LYS A 39 -41.61 6.63 2.58
C LYS A 39 -40.78 6.51 1.32
N ALA A 40 -39.89 7.47 1.09
CA ALA A 40 -39.09 7.54 -0.14
C ALA A 40 -37.72 6.85 -0.02
N GLY A 41 -37.29 6.49 1.19
CA GLY A 41 -35.93 5.97 1.42
C GLY A 41 -34.91 7.10 1.42
N TYR A 42 -33.74 6.88 0.83
CA TYR A 42 -32.69 7.89 0.78
C TYR A 42 -33.03 8.99 -0.23
N THR A 43 -33.03 10.25 0.24
CA THR A 43 -33.39 11.40 -0.59
C THR A 43 -32.39 12.54 -0.41
N ILE A 44 -32.05 13.21 -1.51
CA ILE A 44 -31.22 14.42 -1.48
C ILE A 44 -32.08 15.61 -1.02
N GLY A 45 -31.75 16.17 0.14
CA GLY A 45 -32.43 17.35 0.69
C GLY A 45 -31.86 18.69 0.23
N TRP A 46 -30.59 18.70 -0.15
CA TRP A 46 -29.92 19.88 -0.68
C TRP A 46 -28.75 19.44 -1.57
N LYS A 47 -28.48 20.19 -2.66
CA LYS A 47 -27.33 19.93 -3.52
C LYS A 47 -26.87 21.18 -4.29
N ARG A 48 -25.56 21.21 -4.57
CA ARG A 48 -24.92 22.09 -5.55
C ARG A 48 -23.92 21.25 -6.36
N SER A 49 -23.86 21.48 -7.66
CA SER A 49 -22.90 20.80 -8.52
C SER A 49 -22.46 21.70 -9.67
N LEU A 50 -21.26 21.41 -10.18
CA LEU A 50 -20.78 21.96 -11.44
C LEU A 50 -21.56 21.34 -12.62
N PRO A 51 -21.64 22.03 -13.78
CA PRO A 51 -22.29 21.48 -14.97
C PRO A 51 -21.68 20.14 -15.38
N GLY A 52 -22.53 19.15 -15.65
CA GLY A 52 -22.11 17.81 -16.08
C GLY A 52 -21.84 16.80 -14.95
N VAL A 53 -22.05 17.18 -13.68
CA VAL A 53 -21.97 16.25 -12.55
C VAL A 53 -23.37 15.77 -12.16
N GLU A 54 -23.64 14.48 -12.39
CA GLU A 54 -24.88 13.82 -12.01
C GLU A 54 -24.82 13.37 -10.55
N LEU A 55 -25.87 13.71 -9.78
CA LEU A 55 -25.97 13.37 -8.35
C LEU A 55 -27.17 12.46 -8.05
N GLU A 56 -28.31 12.72 -8.69
CA GLU A 56 -29.54 11.94 -8.48
C GLU A 56 -29.36 10.51 -8.97
N GLY A 57 -29.83 9.53 -8.20
CA GLY A 57 -29.69 8.12 -8.51
C GLY A 57 -28.30 7.53 -8.22
N VAL A 58 -27.36 8.35 -7.74
CA VAL A 58 -25.96 7.96 -7.55
C VAL A 58 -25.51 8.17 -6.11
N VAL A 59 -25.46 9.44 -5.66
CA VAL A 59 -24.80 9.75 -4.39
C VAL A 59 -25.60 9.28 -3.18
N GLU A 60 -26.93 9.19 -3.28
CA GLU A 60 -27.79 8.63 -2.23
C GLU A 60 -27.42 7.19 -1.84
N TYR A 61 -27.10 6.34 -2.83
CA TYR A 61 -26.82 4.93 -2.59
C TYR A 61 -25.35 4.68 -2.22
N LYS A 62 -24.42 5.50 -2.72
CA LYS A 62 -22.98 5.40 -2.40
C LYS A 62 -22.61 6.03 -1.06
N SER A 63 -23.33 7.07 -0.65
CA SER A 63 -23.06 7.78 0.60
C SER A 63 -23.65 7.08 1.84
N LEU A 64 -24.53 6.11 1.62
CA LEU A 64 -25.27 5.42 2.67
C LEU A 64 -25.24 3.89 2.48
N PRO A 65 -24.08 3.24 2.62
CA PRO A 65 -23.96 1.78 2.56
C PRO A 65 -24.86 1.05 3.57
N SER A 66 -25.14 -0.21 3.28
CA SER A 66 -25.94 -1.07 4.15
C SER A 66 -25.31 -1.19 5.55
N GLY A 67 -26.16 -1.23 6.57
CA GLY A 67 -25.74 -1.37 7.98
C GLY A 67 -25.51 -0.06 8.73
N LEU A 68 -25.50 1.12 8.09
CA LEU A 68 -25.21 2.40 8.77
C LEU A 68 -26.18 2.76 9.92
N HIS A 69 -27.38 2.21 9.93
CA HIS A 69 -28.35 2.43 11.02
C HIS A 69 -27.88 1.89 12.38
N THR A 70 -26.88 1.00 12.41
CA THR A 70 -26.32 0.43 13.66
C THR A 70 -25.20 1.30 14.26
N VAL A 71 -24.69 2.28 13.50
CA VAL A 71 -23.58 3.15 13.93
C VAL A 71 -24.06 4.59 14.14
N LYS A 72 -23.31 5.33 14.96
CA LYS A 72 -23.60 6.75 15.27
C LYS A 72 -23.05 7.70 14.20
N GLU A 73 -21.88 7.40 13.68
CA GLU A 73 -21.21 8.19 12.67
C GLU A 73 -20.35 7.27 11.80
N ASP A 74 -20.08 7.71 10.58
CA ASP A 74 -19.16 7.03 9.65
C ASP A 74 -18.61 8.05 8.63
N LEU A 75 -17.50 7.71 7.99
CA LEU A 75 -16.89 8.49 6.91
C LEU A 75 -16.69 7.58 5.70
N ILE A 76 -17.49 7.81 4.67
CA ILE A 76 -17.58 6.94 3.51
C ILE A 76 -16.82 7.55 2.33
N TYR A 77 -15.87 6.79 1.79
CA TYR A 77 -15.17 7.09 0.55
C TYR A 77 -15.76 6.25 -0.58
N PHE A 78 -15.98 6.86 -1.74
CA PHE A 78 -16.48 6.15 -2.92
C PHE A 78 -15.94 6.80 -4.19
N VAL A 79 -16.00 6.08 -5.31
CA VAL A 79 -15.69 6.64 -6.64
C VAL A 79 -16.93 6.55 -7.53
N HIS A 80 -17.13 7.57 -8.34
CA HIS A 80 -18.12 7.59 -9.42
C HIS A 80 -17.53 8.34 -10.62
N ASP A 81 -17.44 7.64 -11.75
CA ASP A 81 -16.73 8.11 -12.94
C ASP A 81 -15.32 8.64 -12.60
N ASN A 82 -15.01 9.87 -12.99
CA ASN A 82 -13.73 10.52 -12.72
C ASN A 82 -13.71 11.35 -11.43
N LEU A 83 -14.66 11.11 -10.52
CA LEU A 83 -14.84 11.87 -9.28
C LEU A 83 -14.70 10.96 -8.06
N ALA A 84 -13.95 11.43 -7.07
CA ALA A 84 -13.93 10.85 -5.73
C ALA A 84 -15.00 11.52 -4.86
N GLY A 85 -15.81 10.69 -4.21
CA GLY A 85 -16.78 11.08 -3.20
C GLY A 85 -16.23 10.92 -1.78
N LEU A 86 -16.57 11.87 -0.93
CA LEU A 86 -16.41 11.76 0.52
C LEU A 86 -17.71 12.16 1.20
N SER A 87 -18.25 11.30 2.05
CA SER A 87 -19.51 11.53 2.76
C SER A 87 -19.35 11.30 4.27
N ALA A 88 -19.70 12.30 5.07
CA ALA A 88 -19.79 12.20 6.52
C ALA A 88 -21.22 11.85 6.94
N PHE A 89 -21.41 10.67 7.50
CA PHE A 89 -22.69 10.16 7.99
C PHE A 89 -22.85 10.41 9.49
N ILE A 90 -24.07 10.76 9.92
CA ILE A 90 -24.43 10.82 11.33
C ILE A 90 -25.86 10.32 11.56
N ASN A 91 -26.02 9.58 12.67
CA ASN A 91 -27.27 9.02 13.16
C ASN A 91 -27.51 9.54 14.59
N ALA A 92 -28.52 10.38 14.75
CA ALA A 92 -28.87 10.98 16.05
C ALA A 92 -30.30 10.59 16.47
N PRO A 93 -30.58 10.45 17.78
CA PRO A 93 -31.94 10.24 18.25
C PRO A 93 -32.87 11.38 17.83
N ALA A 94 -34.09 11.05 17.41
CA ALA A 94 -35.08 12.01 16.93
C ALA A 94 -36.46 11.74 17.54
N ALA A 95 -37.45 12.56 17.19
CA ALA A 95 -38.84 12.35 17.60
C ALA A 95 -39.41 11.02 17.05
N GLU A 96 -40.48 10.53 17.67
CA GLU A 96 -41.16 9.28 17.31
C GLU A 96 -41.61 9.25 15.84
N GLU A 97 -41.94 10.42 15.28
CA GLU A 97 -42.29 10.65 13.87
C GLU A 97 -41.18 10.27 12.89
N SER A 98 -39.92 10.30 13.34
CA SER A 98 -38.73 9.87 12.60
C SER A 98 -38.24 8.49 13.05
N ARG A 99 -39.10 7.63 13.61
CA ARG A 99 -38.72 6.33 14.20
C ARG A 99 -37.63 6.42 15.27
N ASN A 100 -37.62 7.52 16.03
CA ASN A 100 -36.62 7.79 17.07
C ASN A 100 -35.18 8.01 16.58
N ALA A 101 -34.94 8.12 15.27
CA ALA A 101 -33.60 8.33 14.70
C ALA A 101 -33.62 9.20 13.44
N ARG A 102 -32.75 10.20 13.39
CA ARG A 102 -32.51 11.06 12.23
C ARG A 102 -31.13 10.75 11.68
N MET A 103 -31.14 10.24 10.46
CA MET A 103 -29.94 9.85 9.71
C MET A 103 -29.72 10.83 8.57
N ILE A 104 -28.54 11.46 8.55
CA ILE A 104 -28.14 12.35 7.47
C ILE A 104 -26.71 12.05 7.02
N ALA A 105 -26.41 12.43 5.79
CA ALA A 105 -25.07 12.38 5.21
C ALA A 105 -24.76 13.68 4.47
N VAL A 106 -23.62 14.30 4.78
CA VAL A 106 -23.12 15.48 4.07
C VAL A 106 -21.88 15.07 3.30
N GLY A 107 -21.87 15.27 1.98
CA GLY A 107 -20.77 14.80 1.16
C GLY A 107 -20.39 15.73 0.02
N VAL A 108 -19.16 15.55 -0.46
CA VAL A 108 -18.55 16.29 -1.56
C VAL A 108 -18.10 15.33 -2.66
N MET A 109 -18.02 15.85 -3.88
CA MET A 109 -17.31 15.20 -4.99
C MET A 109 -16.12 16.05 -5.40
N VAL A 110 -14.98 15.42 -5.63
CA VAL A 110 -13.71 16.06 -6.00
C VAL A 110 -13.14 15.35 -7.23
N PRO A 111 -12.56 16.06 -8.21
CA PRO A 111 -11.91 15.41 -9.35
C PRO A 111 -10.73 14.51 -8.93
N LEU A 112 -10.64 13.32 -9.51
CA LEU A 112 -9.53 12.39 -9.29
C LEU A 112 -8.17 12.94 -9.78
N SER A 113 -8.18 14.00 -10.59
CA SER A 113 -6.95 14.67 -11.07
C SER A 113 -6.09 15.26 -9.95
N TYR A 114 -6.65 15.49 -8.75
CA TYR A 114 -5.93 16.07 -7.61
C TYR A 114 -5.16 15.03 -6.76
N GLY A 115 -5.03 13.80 -7.26
CA GLY A 115 -4.33 12.69 -6.59
C GLY A 115 -5.28 11.57 -6.17
N ARG A 116 -4.79 10.63 -5.35
CA ARG A 116 -5.64 9.55 -4.82
C ARG A 116 -6.82 10.14 -4.05
N LEU A 117 -8.04 9.64 -4.30
CA LEU A 117 -9.30 10.20 -3.77
C LEU A 117 -9.48 11.72 -4.03
N GLY A 118 -8.74 12.32 -4.97
CA GLY A 118 -8.70 13.78 -5.13
C GLY A 118 -8.25 14.54 -3.87
N ARG A 119 -7.63 13.85 -2.89
CA ARG A 119 -7.32 14.38 -1.55
C ARG A 119 -8.56 14.84 -0.77
N SER A 120 -9.72 14.24 -1.06
CA SER A 120 -11.01 14.60 -0.46
C SER A 120 -11.00 14.56 1.07
N TRP A 121 -10.17 13.71 1.69
CA TRP A 121 -10.00 13.61 3.15
C TRP A 121 -9.68 14.94 3.83
N LYS A 122 -9.13 15.93 3.12
CA LYS A 122 -8.92 17.27 3.68
C LYS A 122 -10.25 17.93 4.09
N HIS A 123 -11.34 17.63 3.41
CA HIS A 123 -12.68 18.13 3.72
C HIS A 123 -13.37 17.37 4.87
N ALA A 124 -12.82 16.24 5.34
CA ALA A 124 -13.49 15.35 6.29
C ALA A 124 -13.92 16.03 7.59
N GLU A 125 -13.04 16.85 8.19
CA GLU A 125 -13.32 17.56 9.44
C GLU A 125 -14.53 18.48 9.29
N ARG A 126 -14.52 19.32 8.25
CA ARG A 126 -15.60 20.27 7.96
C ARG A 126 -16.91 19.57 7.63
N LEU A 127 -16.86 18.45 6.91
CA LEU A 127 -18.07 17.66 6.61
C LEU A 127 -18.68 17.06 7.88
N LYS A 128 -17.86 16.53 8.78
CA LYS A 128 -18.32 16.02 10.09
C LYS A 128 -18.93 17.15 10.94
N GLU A 129 -18.30 18.32 10.97
CA GLU A 129 -18.85 19.50 11.65
C GLU A 129 -20.23 19.90 11.08
N MET A 130 -20.35 20.05 9.76
CA MET A 130 -21.60 20.42 9.10
C MET A 130 -22.70 19.37 9.34
N ALA A 131 -22.37 18.08 9.25
CA ALA A 131 -23.31 17.00 9.57
C ALA A 131 -23.80 17.08 11.03
N SER A 132 -22.89 17.35 11.98
CA SER A 132 -23.25 17.50 13.41
C SER A 132 -24.19 18.67 13.69
N VAL A 133 -24.14 19.74 12.88
CA VAL A 133 -25.03 20.90 12.97
C VAL A 133 -26.37 20.60 12.31
N LEU A 134 -26.37 20.06 11.09
CA LEU A 134 -27.57 19.82 10.28
C LEU A 134 -28.46 18.71 10.84
N VAL A 135 -27.89 17.73 11.55
CA VAL A 135 -28.68 16.69 12.20
C VAL A 135 -29.54 17.25 13.34
N LYS A 136 -29.07 18.32 14.00
CA LYS A 136 -29.82 19.02 15.05
C LYS A 136 -30.85 19.97 14.46
N ASP A 137 -30.48 20.70 13.41
CA ASP A 137 -31.35 21.66 12.74
C ASP A 137 -31.16 21.60 11.22
N GLY A 138 -32.16 21.02 10.53
CA GLY A 138 -32.11 20.84 9.07
C GLY A 138 -32.31 22.11 8.26
N SER A 139 -32.73 23.20 8.91
CA SER A 139 -33.02 24.46 8.22
C SER A 139 -31.77 25.32 7.98
N LYS A 140 -30.66 25.00 8.65
CA LYS A 140 -29.38 25.72 8.56
C LYS A 140 -28.58 25.36 7.30
N THR A 141 -29.23 25.35 6.14
CA THR A 141 -28.57 25.05 4.87
C THR A 141 -27.59 26.15 4.43
N GLU A 142 -27.63 27.33 5.05
CA GLU A 142 -26.71 28.45 4.81
C GLU A 142 -25.24 28.04 4.94
N ILE A 143 -24.92 27.14 5.89
CA ILE A 143 -23.55 26.63 6.08
C ILE A 143 -23.02 25.86 4.85
N LEU A 144 -23.93 25.22 4.10
CA LEU A 144 -23.58 24.47 2.89
C LEU A 144 -23.36 25.43 1.71
N ASP A 145 -24.16 26.49 1.61
CA ASP A 145 -23.97 27.52 0.58
C ASP A 145 -22.64 28.28 0.81
N GLU A 146 -22.31 28.63 2.06
CA GLU A 146 -21.02 29.25 2.41
C GLU A 146 -19.84 28.34 2.04
N PHE A 147 -19.88 27.08 2.47
CA PHE A 147 -18.82 26.11 2.17
C PHE A 147 -18.66 25.86 0.66
N TRP A 148 -19.76 25.82 -0.08
CA TRP A 148 -19.75 25.69 -1.54
C TRP A 148 -19.07 26.88 -2.21
N GLU A 149 -19.40 28.10 -1.83
CA GLU A 149 -18.81 29.30 -2.43
C GLU A 149 -17.31 29.41 -2.14
N GLU A 150 -16.85 28.96 -0.98
CA GLU A 150 -15.44 28.94 -0.60
C GLU A 150 -14.61 27.88 -1.34
N ASN A 151 -15.20 26.71 -1.63
CA ASN A 151 -14.43 25.53 -2.08
C ASN A 151 -14.74 25.06 -3.51
N LYS A 152 -15.77 25.62 -4.16
CA LYS A 152 -16.15 25.20 -5.52
C LYS A 152 -15.00 25.38 -6.52
N GLY A 153 -14.83 24.39 -7.39
CA GLY A 153 -13.94 24.51 -8.53
C GLY A 153 -14.43 25.57 -9.51
N GLN A 154 -13.49 26.29 -10.13
CA GLN A 154 -13.76 27.02 -11.37
C GLN A 154 -13.87 25.95 -12.45
N GLY A 155 -15.08 25.68 -12.95
CA GLY A 155 -15.40 24.51 -13.78
C GLY A 155 -14.40 24.17 -14.89
N TYR A 156 -14.32 22.88 -15.24
CA TYR A 156 -13.47 22.23 -16.25
C TYR A 156 -12.36 23.12 -16.85
N SER A 157 -11.31 23.39 -16.07
CA SER A 157 -10.02 23.79 -16.66
C SER A 157 -9.33 22.51 -17.13
N PRO A 158 -8.89 22.40 -18.39
CA PRO A 158 -8.04 21.29 -18.82
C PRO A 158 -6.83 21.29 -17.90
N ALA A 159 -6.47 20.10 -17.41
CA ALA A 159 -5.41 19.87 -16.44
C ALA A 159 -4.18 20.75 -16.75
N VAL A 160 -4.07 21.88 -16.04
CA VAL A 160 -2.77 22.48 -15.84
C VAL A 160 -2.11 21.51 -14.90
N GLU A 161 -1.06 20.86 -15.40
CA GLU A 161 -0.11 20.08 -14.62
C GLU A 161 0.47 20.97 -13.51
N THR A 162 -0.29 21.18 -12.44
CA THR A 162 0.30 21.44 -11.14
C THR A 162 0.80 20.10 -10.66
N ASP A 163 1.99 19.78 -11.14
CA ASP A 163 2.93 18.82 -10.60
C ASP A 163 3.28 19.27 -9.17
N SER A 164 2.28 19.30 -8.28
CA SER A 164 2.45 19.51 -6.85
C SER A 164 2.86 18.17 -6.25
N ILE A 165 4.09 17.81 -6.60
CA ILE A 165 4.93 16.65 -6.24
C ILE A 165 5.11 16.47 -4.71
N ALA A 166 4.45 17.28 -3.88
CA ALA A 166 4.84 17.46 -2.48
C ALA A 166 4.08 16.61 -1.45
N ASP A 167 2.86 16.13 -1.73
CA ASP A 167 2.00 15.61 -0.63
C ASP A 167 1.41 14.21 -0.89
N THR A 168 1.87 13.50 -1.92
CA THR A 168 1.72 12.04 -1.98
C THR A 168 3.09 11.48 -1.62
N PRO A 169 3.22 10.53 -0.66
CA PRO A 169 4.53 10.01 -0.21
C PRO A 169 5.36 9.30 -1.30
N THR A 170 4.89 9.31 -2.55
CA THR A 170 5.38 8.50 -3.66
C THR A 170 6.13 9.32 -4.73
N SER A 171 6.36 10.64 -4.56
CA SER A 171 7.16 11.42 -5.53
C SER A 171 8.25 12.27 -4.87
N VAL A 172 9.32 11.63 -4.39
CA VAL A 172 10.54 12.33 -3.97
C VAL A 172 11.49 12.39 -5.17
N LYS A 173 11.55 13.53 -5.88
CA LYS A 173 12.61 13.81 -6.88
C LYS A 173 13.83 14.38 -6.16
N PHE A 174 14.98 13.71 -6.26
CA PHE A 174 16.22 14.06 -5.58
C PHE A 174 17.10 15.01 -6.42
N GLN A 175 17.65 16.07 -5.81
CA GLN A 175 18.68 16.94 -6.42
C GLN A 175 19.95 16.97 -5.57
N SER A 176 21.10 16.78 -6.22
CA SER A 176 22.43 16.72 -5.59
C SER A 176 22.96 18.12 -5.25
N ILE A 177 23.33 18.35 -3.98
CA ILE A 177 24.20 19.46 -3.58
C ILE A 177 25.65 18.96 -3.60
N ARG A 178 26.44 19.50 -4.53
CA ARG A 178 27.89 19.25 -4.62
C ARG A 178 28.64 20.00 -3.53
N THR A 179 29.53 19.31 -2.83
CA THR A 179 30.60 19.94 -2.03
C THR A 179 31.98 19.59 -2.58
N SER A 180 32.73 20.65 -2.92
CA SER A 180 34.18 20.74 -3.23
C SER A 180 34.67 20.57 -4.68
N PRO A 181 35.80 21.23 -5.06
CA PRO A 181 36.19 21.46 -6.46
C PRO A 181 37.45 20.68 -6.87
N SER A 182 37.37 19.85 -7.91
CA SER A 182 38.56 19.41 -8.65
C SER A 182 38.24 19.12 -10.13
N LYS A 183 39.23 19.40 -11.00
CA LYS A 183 39.11 19.45 -12.47
C LYS A 183 39.10 18.05 -13.12
N PRO A 184 38.53 17.91 -14.34
CA PRO A 184 38.11 16.62 -14.90
C PRO A 184 39.12 16.02 -15.90
N ARG A 185 39.21 14.69 -15.97
CA ARG A 185 39.58 13.94 -17.19
C ARG A 185 39.02 12.51 -17.18
N GLY A 186 38.12 12.21 -18.12
CA GLY A 186 38.15 11.02 -18.98
C GLY A 186 37.46 9.73 -18.53
N HIS A 187 36.37 9.42 -19.26
CA HIS A 187 35.76 8.11 -19.56
C HIS A 187 34.67 7.53 -18.62
N ASN A 188 33.44 7.55 -19.16
CA ASN A 188 32.20 6.99 -18.62
C ASN A 188 32.19 5.46 -18.64
N ARG A 189 31.97 4.87 -17.46
CA ARG A 189 31.36 3.55 -17.26
C ARG A 189 30.49 3.68 -16.01
N ASN A 190 29.17 3.76 -16.16
CA ASN A 190 28.25 3.81 -15.02
C ASN A 190 27.81 2.38 -14.68
N ARG A 191 28.37 1.84 -13.59
CA ARG A 191 27.76 0.79 -12.75
C ARG A 191 27.77 1.27 -11.30
N SER A 192 26.63 1.05 -10.65
CA SER A 192 26.29 1.00 -9.22
C SER A 192 27.15 1.70 -8.17
N ALA A 193 26.50 2.50 -7.31
CA ALA A 193 26.37 2.19 -5.87
C ALA A 193 25.60 3.28 -5.10
N SER A 194 24.75 2.80 -4.18
CA SER A 194 24.22 3.42 -2.97
C SER A 194 23.24 4.58 -3.12
N ASP A 195 21.97 4.20 -3.23
CA ASP A 195 20.80 5.04 -2.99
C ASP A 195 20.46 4.98 -1.49
N GLY A 196 20.70 6.10 -0.79
CA GLY A 196 20.53 6.23 0.65
C GLY A 196 19.73 7.49 0.97
N ALA A 197 18.47 7.28 1.35
CA ALA A 197 17.54 8.18 2.03
C ALA A 197 17.80 9.70 1.93
N ALA A 198 17.03 10.40 1.09
CA ALA A 198 16.73 11.81 1.34
C ALA A 198 15.62 11.83 2.37
N LEU A 199 15.97 12.36 3.51
CA LEU A 199 15.05 12.99 4.42
C LEU A 199 14.27 14.05 3.62
N LEU A 200 12.94 13.93 3.64
CA LEU A 200 12.09 15.10 3.44
C LEU A 200 12.53 16.20 4.41
N PRO A 201 12.40 17.49 4.05
CA PRO A 201 12.57 18.56 5.03
C PRO A 201 11.65 18.29 6.23
N PRO A 202 12.13 18.47 7.47
CA PRO A 202 11.28 18.30 8.66
C PRO A 202 10.09 19.28 8.58
N GLY A 203 8.86 18.75 8.57
CA GLY A 203 7.62 19.56 8.67
C GLY A 203 6.46 19.22 7.72
N GLN A 204 6.54 18.18 6.87
CA GLN A 204 5.38 17.71 6.11
C GLN A 204 4.59 16.67 6.93
N HIS A 205 3.62 17.14 7.71
CA HIS A 205 2.71 16.27 8.46
C HIS A 205 1.57 15.79 7.56
N LEU A 206 1.19 14.51 7.70
CA LEU A 206 -0.04 13.99 7.09
C LEU A 206 -1.25 14.77 7.65
N ALA A 207 -2.23 15.06 6.80
CA ALA A 207 -3.48 15.68 7.25
C ALA A 207 -4.19 14.80 8.29
N ALA A 208 -4.96 15.39 9.21
CA ALA A 208 -5.57 14.67 10.34
C ALA A 208 -6.43 13.45 9.93
N TYR A 209 -7.11 13.53 8.78
CA TYR A 209 -7.96 12.46 8.24
C TYR A 209 -7.31 11.69 7.08
N HIS A 210 -5.99 11.80 6.91
CA HIS A 210 -5.30 11.08 5.84
C HIS A 210 -5.42 9.55 6.04
N PRO A 211 -5.86 8.77 5.03
CA PRO A 211 -6.04 7.33 5.20
C PRO A 211 -4.78 6.58 5.66
N ALA A 212 -3.59 6.97 5.21
CA ALA A 212 -2.32 6.34 5.59
C ALA A 212 -2.08 6.21 7.10
N TRP A 213 -2.72 7.03 7.95
CA TRP A 213 -2.66 6.84 9.40
C TRP A 213 -3.12 5.46 9.87
N SER A 214 -3.87 4.70 9.04
CA SER A 214 -4.26 3.33 9.36
C SER A 214 -3.21 2.27 9.01
N LEU A 215 -2.06 2.60 8.43
CA LEU A 215 -1.04 1.62 8.04
C LEU A 215 -0.54 0.75 9.20
N PRO A 216 -0.25 1.28 10.41
CA PRO A 216 0.11 0.43 11.55
C PRO A 216 -1.03 -0.51 11.93
N ASN A 217 -2.27 -0.01 11.94
CA ASN A 217 -3.46 -0.80 12.25
C ASN A 217 -3.72 -1.89 11.20
N LEU A 218 -3.48 -1.60 9.91
CA LEU A 218 -3.51 -2.58 8.82
C LEU A 218 -2.57 -3.75 9.11
N LEU A 219 -1.32 -3.46 9.51
CA LEU A 219 -0.36 -4.51 9.89
C LEU A 219 -0.83 -5.32 11.09
N GLU A 220 -1.44 -4.67 12.10
CA GLU A 220 -1.94 -5.37 13.27
C GLU A 220 -3.15 -6.26 12.95
N ILE A 221 -4.07 -5.81 12.10
CA ILE A 221 -5.28 -6.57 11.75
C ILE A 221 -4.97 -7.75 10.84
N PHE A 222 -4.17 -7.55 9.79
CA PHE A 222 -3.86 -8.61 8.83
C PHE A 222 -2.69 -9.50 9.29
N GLY A 223 -1.77 -8.97 10.09
CA GLY A 223 -0.60 -9.74 10.54
C GLY A 223 0.21 -10.29 9.36
N PRO A 224 0.66 -11.56 9.41
CA PRO A 224 1.33 -12.21 8.29
C PRO A 224 0.53 -12.23 6.98
N LEU A 225 -0.81 -12.17 7.03
CA LEU A 225 -1.65 -12.18 5.83
C LEU A 225 -1.48 -10.93 4.95
N ILE A 226 -0.82 -9.88 5.44
CA ILE A 226 -0.51 -8.71 4.62
C ILE A 226 0.34 -9.05 3.39
N PHE A 227 1.18 -10.09 3.47
CA PHE A 227 2.06 -10.50 2.38
C PHE A 227 1.34 -11.19 1.22
N PRO A 228 0.48 -12.21 1.43
CA PRO A 228 -0.34 -12.73 0.34
C PRO A 228 -1.30 -11.69 -0.24
N ILE A 229 -1.84 -10.76 0.57
CA ILE A 229 -2.63 -9.62 0.07
C ILE A 229 -1.78 -8.72 -0.83
N HIS A 230 -0.57 -8.38 -0.39
CA HIS A 230 0.37 -7.58 -1.17
C HIS A 230 0.74 -8.25 -2.49
N ARG A 231 1.00 -9.56 -2.49
CA ARG A 231 1.26 -10.36 -3.70
C ARG A 231 0.07 -10.32 -4.67
N ALA A 232 -1.15 -10.53 -4.18
CA ALA A 232 -2.36 -10.42 -5.00
C ALA A 232 -2.56 -9.00 -5.57
N ALA A 233 -2.24 -7.97 -4.77
CA ALA A 233 -2.33 -6.58 -5.18
C ALA A 233 -1.26 -6.20 -6.23
N LEU A 234 -0.04 -6.74 -6.12
CA LEU A 234 1.00 -6.62 -7.14
C LEU A 234 0.59 -7.29 -8.45
N LEU A 235 -0.09 -8.42 -8.40
CA LEU A 235 -0.61 -9.11 -9.58
C LEU A 235 -1.87 -8.45 -10.18
N ARG A 236 -2.28 -7.28 -9.66
CA ARG A 236 -3.49 -6.57 -10.08
C ARG A 236 -4.71 -7.50 -10.10
N LYS A 237 -4.84 -8.34 -9.08
CA LYS A 237 -6.06 -9.12 -8.86
C LYS A 237 -7.20 -8.18 -8.47
N ARG A 238 -8.45 -8.57 -8.74
CA ARG A 238 -9.66 -7.87 -8.29
C ARG A 238 -9.96 -8.26 -6.84
N ILE A 239 -9.63 -7.38 -5.89
CA ILE A 239 -9.69 -7.65 -4.45
C ILE A 239 -10.96 -7.02 -3.85
N LEU A 240 -11.85 -7.85 -3.31
CA LEU A 240 -13.07 -7.41 -2.62
C LEU A 240 -12.95 -7.64 -1.12
N ILE A 241 -13.10 -6.58 -0.33
CA ILE A 241 -13.15 -6.66 1.14
C ILE A 241 -14.60 -6.56 1.62
N THR A 242 -15.11 -7.59 2.28
CA THR A 242 -16.42 -7.55 2.94
C THR A 242 -16.24 -7.19 4.41
N ALA A 243 -16.95 -6.16 4.86
CA ALA A 243 -16.90 -5.66 6.23
C ALA A 243 -18.30 -5.28 6.74
N HIS A 244 -18.36 -4.84 7.99
CA HIS A 244 -19.56 -4.25 8.58
C HIS A 244 -19.40 -2.73 8.69
N ALA A 245 -20.52 -1.99 8.75
CA ALA A 245 -20.45 -0.57 9.12
C ALA A 245 -19.88 -0.44 10.55
N PRO A 246 -18.99 0.54 10.81
CA PRO A 246 -18.58 1.64 9.94
C PRO A 246 -17.54 1.25 8.89
N VAL A 247 -17.63 1.81 7.68
CA VAL A 247 -16.76 1.47 6.54
C VAL A 247 -15.49 2.32 6.44
N GLN A 248 -15.37 3.39 7.23
CA GLN A 248 -14.20 4.29 7.19
C GLN A 248 -12.88 3.53 7.28
N GLU A 249 -12.75 2.64 8.26
CA GLU A 249 -11.51 1.90 8.48
C GLU A 249 -11.17 1.00 7.28
N THR A 250 -12.15 0.25 6.77
CA THR A 250 -11.95 -0.60 5.60
C THR A 250 -11.64 0.21 4.34
N CYS A 251 -12.24 1.39 4.17
CA CYS A 251 -11.88 2.32 3.09
C CYS A 251 -10.42 2.80 3.21
N ASN A 252 -9.92 3.01 4.42
CA ASN A 252 -8.53 3.34 4.62
C ASN A 252 -7.61 2.15 4.27
N PHE A 253 -8.00 0.91 4.59
CA PHE A 253 -7.24 -0.28 4.14
C PHE A 253 -7.22 -0.44 2.62
N VAL A 254 -8.31 -0.13 1.93
CA VAL A 254 -8.34 -0.06 0.47
C VAL A 254 -7.30 0.94 -0.05
N TYR A 255 -7.21 2.12 0.56
CA TYR A 255 -6.16 3.10 0.23
C TYR A 255 -4.77 2.53 0.51
N ASP A 256 -4.54 2.00 1.71
CA ASP A 256 -3.23 1.54 2.17
C ASP A 256 -2.69 0.42 1.27
N ILE A 257 -3.49 -0.61 1.00
CA ILE A 257 -3.09 -1.74 0.12
C ILE A 257 -2.79 -1.23 -1.31
N SER A 258 -3.55 -0.25 -1.82
CA SER A 258 -3.25 0.39 -3.11
C SER A 258 -1.92 1.17 -3.09
N VAL A 259 -1.50 1.67 -1.91
CA VAL A 259 -0.24 2.39 -1.74
C VAL A 259 0.95 1.44 -1.62
N LEU A 260 0.78 0.36 -0.86
CA LEU A 260 1.82 -0.66 -0.64
C LEU A 260 2.17 -1.41 -1.93
N SER A 261 1.18 -1.65 -2.80
CA SER A 261 1.33 -2.38 -4.07
C SER A 261 1.74 -1.54 -5.28
N ASN A 262 2.20 -0.30 -5.07
CA ASN A 262 2.71 0.52 -6.18
C ASN A 262 4.04 0.02 -6.66
N ILE A 263 4.20 0.01 -7.98
CA ILE A 263 5.48 -0.22 -8.62
C ILE A 263 6.32 1.05 -8.48
N PRO A 264 7.49 0.99 -7.83
CA PRO A 264 8.38 2.14 -7.73
C PRO A 264 8.87 2.58 -9.11
N LEU A 265 8.93 3.89 -9.36
CA LEU A 265 9.39 4.44 -10.64
C LEU A 265 10.79 3.94 -11.05
N ALA A 266 11.65 3.66 -10.06
CA ALA A 266 13.01 3.17 -10.28
C ALA A 266 13.08 1.82 -11.01
N VAL A 267 12.02 1.01 -10.96
CA VAL A 267 11.94 -0.30 -11.63
C VAL A 267 10.94 -0.30 -12.78
N SER A 268 10.24 0.81 -13.05
CA SER A 268 9.23 0.85 -14.11
C SER A 268 9.83 0.65 -15.50
N ASP A 269 11.07 1.13 -15.71
CA ASP A 269 11.75 1.02 -17.00
C ASP A 269 12.27 -0.41 -17.27
N LEU A 270 12.22 -1.31 -16.26
CA LEU A 270 12.62 -2.72 -16.38
C LEU A 270 11.47 -3.61 -16.89
N LEU A 271 10.24 -3.10 -16.91
CA LEU A 271 9.05 -3.90 -17.17
C LEU A 271 8.74 -3.94 -18.67
N ALA A 272 8.08 -5.02 -19.11
CA ALA A 272 7.58 -5.13 -20.46
C ALA A 272 6.56 -4.02 -20.78
N SER A 273 6.45 -3.64 -22.06
CA SER A 273 5.45 -2.65 -22.49
C SER A 273 4.01 -3.12 -22.29
N THR A 274 3.79 -4.44 -22.18
CA THR A 274 2.52 -5.08 -21.87
C THR A 274 2.21 -5.16 -20.37
N ALA A 275 3.14 -4.72 -19.51
CA ALA A 275 2.98 -4.80 -18.08
C ALA A 275 1.75 -4.01 -17.61
N PRO A 276 1.06 -4.49 -16.57
CA PRO A 276 -0.12 -3.81 -16.05
C PRO A 276 0.24 -2.46 -15.40
N PRO A 277 -0.76 -1.59 -15.16
CA PRO A 277 -0.50 -0.27 -14.61
C PRO A 277 0.30 -0.28 -13.30
N GLN A 278 1.10 0.78 -13.11
CA GLN A 278 1.94 0.96 -11.91
C GLN A 278 1.16 1.01 -10.59
N ARG A 279 -0.15 1.29 -10.64
CA ARG A 279 -1.00 1.50 -9.46
C ARG A 279 -2.21 0.57 -9.53
N LEU A 280 -2.54 -0.03 -8.39
CA LEU A 280 -3.81 -0.73 -8.22
C LEU A 280 -4.94 0.28 -8.06
N ARG A 281 -6.05 0.12 -8.79
CA ARG A 281 -7.17 1.07 -8.79
C ARG A 281 -8.06 0.89 -7.54
N PRO A 282 -8.17 1.87 -6.64
CA PRO A 282 -9.03 1.77 -5.47
C PRO A 282 -10.45 2.33 -5.77
N LEU A 283 -11.47 1.48 -5.65
CA LEU A 283 -12.87 1.88 -5.84
C LEU A 283 -13.57 2.30 -4.53
N PHE A 284 -12.93 2.01 -3.39
CA PHE A 284 -13.43 2.27 -2.03
C PHE A 284 -14.77 1.57 -1.76
N SER A 285 -15.73 2.24 -1.13
CA SER A 285 -17.02 1.65 -0.81
C SER A 285 -17.85 1.47 -2.08
N ILE A 286 -18.19 0.21 -2.36
CA ILE A 286 -19.04 -0.20 -3.47
C ILE A 286 -20.27 -0.94 -2.94
N GLY A 287 -21.39 -0.78 -3.66
CA GLY A 287 -22.65 -1.44 -3.33
C GLY A 287 -23.25 -2.19 -4.51
N VAL A 288 -24.49 -2.68 -4.34
CA VAL A 288 -25.23 -3.41 -5.39
C VAL A 288 -25.38 -2.58 -6.68
N HIS A 289 -25.42 -1.26 -6.56
CA HIS A 289 -25.52 -0.33 -7.70
C HIS A 289 -24.26 -0.28 -8.57
N ASP A 290 -23.12 -0.74 -8.06
CA ASP A 290 -21.85 -0.76 -8.79
C ASP A 290 -21.60 -2.05 -9.56
N ILE A 291 -22.49 -3.04 -9.45
CA ILE A 291 -22.37 -4.31 -10.20
C ILE A 291 -22.18 -4.09 -11.72
N PRO A 292 -22.94 -3.21 -12.40
CA PRO A 292 -22.74 -2.99 -13.83
C PRO A 292 -21.34 -2.49 -14.18
N LEU A 293 -20.75 -1.63 -13.33
CA LEU A 293 -19.37 -1.16 -13.48
C LEU A 293 -18.37 -2.33 -13.37
N LEU A 294 -18.57 -3.22 -12.40
CA LEU A 294 -17.70 -4.39 -12.21
C LEU A 294 -17.82 -5.41 -13.34
N GLU A 295 -19.02 -5.57 -13.91
CA GLU A 295 -19.26 -6.44 -15.06
C GLU A 295 -18.62 -5.89 -16.34
N GLU A 296 -18.63 -4.56 -16.54
CA GLU A 296 -17.90 -3.89 -17.61
C GLU A 296 -16.41 -4.09 -17.47
N ASP A 297 -15.88 -3.91 -16.27
CA ASP A 297 -14.47 -4.10 -15.97
C ASP A 297 -14.00 -5.53 -16.24
N LEU A 298 -14.78 -6.52 -15.83
CA LEU A 298 -14.53 -7.93 -16.14
C LEU A 298 -14.54 -8.20 -17.66
N ARG A 299 -15.42 -7.53 -18.41
CA ARG A 299 -15.46 -7.68 -19.87
C ARG A 299 -14.21 -7.08 -20.51
N ALA A 300 -13.79 -5.91 -20.05
CA ALA A 300 -12.56 -5.26 -20.51
C ALA A 300 -11.33 -6.13 -20.21
N ALA A 301 -11.22 -6.71 -19.01
CA ALA A 301 -10.14 -7.61 -18.63
C ALA A 301 -10.06 -8.84 -19.57
N LYS A 302 -11.21 -9.45 -19.88
CA LYS A 302 -11.29 -10.58 -20.81
C LYS A 302 -10.93 -10.19 -22.25
N ALA A 303 -11.27 -8.98 -22.68
CA ALA A 303 -10.94 -8.47 -24.00
C ALA A 303 -9.44 -8.19 -24.14
N ALA A 304 -8.82 -7.63 -23.09
CA ALA A 304 -7.37 -7.41 -23.02
C ALA A 304 -6.60 -8.74 -23.08
N ALA A 305 -7.04 -9.76 -22.33
CA ALA A 305 -6.43 -11.09 -22.39
C ALA A 305 -6.57 -11.78 -23.77
N ALA A 306 -7.57 -11.40 -24.57
CA ALA A 306 -7.82 -11.97 -25.90
C ALA A 306 -7.09 -11.24 -27.05
N THR A 307 -6.56 -10.03 -26.81
CA THR A 307 -5.99 -9.18 -27.86
C THR A 307 -4.54 -8.83 -27.50
N SER A 308 -3.58 -9.45 -28.20
CA SER A 308 -2.13 -9.29 -27.97
C SER A 308 -1.54 -7.95 -28.43
N GLU A 309 -2.37 -6.97 -28.81
CA GLU A 309 -1.91 -5.64 -29.24
C GLU A 309 -2.60 -4.57 -28.39
N SER A 310 -1.86 -3.97 -27.44
CA SER A 310 -2.29 -2.76 -26.75
C SER A 310 -1.60 -1.53 -27.33
N SER A 311 -2.42 -0.58 -27.78
CA SER A 311 -1.98 0.76 -28.13
C SER A 311 -1.62 1.52 -26.84
N LEU A 312 -0.43 2.12 -26.84
CA LEU A 312 0.10 2.98 -25.79
C LEU A 312 -0.86 4.13 -25.42
N SER A 313 -1.46 4.06 -24.22
CA SER A 313 -1.86 5.24 -23.46
C SER A 313 -1.30 5.15 -22.06
N GLU A 314 -0.12 5.74 -21.88
CA GLU A 314 0.38 6.06 -20.55
C GLU A 314 -0.65 6.96 -19.83
N GLN A 315 -0.96 6.60 -18.59
CA GLN A 315 -1.61 7.44 -17.57
C GLN A 315 -3.16 7.49 -17.51
N ARG A 316 -3.88 6.37 -17.58
CA ARG A 316 -5.23 6.29 -16.97
C ARG A 316 -5.48 5.01 -16.17
N ASP A 317 -6.37 5.13 -15.19
CA ASP A 317 -7.02 4.01 -14.47
C ASP A 317 -7.90 3.22 -15.46
N GLU A 318 -7.28 2.47 -16.38
CA GLU A 318 -8.00 1.81 -17.46
C GLU A 318 -8.91 0.68 -16.95
N PRO A 319 -10.14 0.58 -17.47
CA PRO A 319 -11.01 -0.55 -17.17
C PRO A 319 -10.39 -1.84 -17.70
N GLY A 320 -10.53 -2.92 -16.93
CA GLY A 320 -9.90 -4.21 -17.22
C GLY A 320 -8.56 -4.42 -16.55
N CYS A 321 -7.99 -3.39 -15.90
CA CYS A 321 -6.88 -3.53 -14.98
C CYS A 321 -7.45 -3.69 -13.56
N GLY A 322 -6.94 -4.66 -12.78
CA GLY A 322 -7.55 -5.01 -11.49
C GLY A 322 -7.71 -3.86 -10.50
N TRP A 323 -8.56 -4.10 -9.50
CA TRP A 323 -9.01 -3.08 -8.56
C TRP A 323 -9.11 -3.63 -7.14
N ILE A 324 -9.20 -2.71 -6.17
CA ILE A 324 -9.50 -3.04 -4.77
C ILE A 324 -10.67 -2.21 -4.26
N ALA A 325 -11.61 -2.85 -3.57
CA ALA A 325 -12.82 -2.21 -3.06
C ALA A 325 -13.29 -2.85 -1.76
N CYS A 326 -14.16 -2.16 -1.02
CA CYS A 326 -14.82 -2.70 0.15
C CYS A 326 -16.35 -2.59 0.05
N THR A 327 -17.06 -3.49 0.72
CA THR A 327 -18.52 -3.51 0.72
C THR A 327 -19.08 -4.01 2.05
N THR A 328 -20.28 -3.55 2.39
CA THR A 328 -21.10 -4.12 3.46
C THR A 328 -22.19 -5.05 2.93
N ASP A 329 -22.34 -5.14 1.60
CA ASP A 329 -23.36 -5.96 0.94
C ASP A 329 -22.83 -7.36 0.67
N SER A 330 -23.36 -8.36 1.39
CA SER A 330 -23.00 -9.77 1.19
C SER A 330 -23.34 -10.29 -0.21
N ILE A 331 -24.23 -9.61 -0.95
CA ILE A 331 -24.60 -9.96 -2.33
C ILE A 331 -23.39 -9.92 -3.26
N LEU A 332 -22.47 -8.96 -3.09
CA LEU A 332 -21.26 -8.86 -3.91
C LEU A 332 -20.33 -10.05 -3.67
N ALA A 333 -20.23 -10.53 -2.42
CA ALA A 333 -19.47 -11.72 -2.06
C ALA A 333 -20.04 -13.02 -2.68
N MET A 334 -21.35 -13.07 -2.95
CA MET A 334 -21.96 -14.22 -3.63
C MET A 334 -21.64 -14.27 -5.13
N LYS A 335 -21.22 -13.16 -5.73
CA LYS A 335 -20.90 -13.06 -7.16
C LYS A 335 -19.42 -13.32 -7.42
N SER A 336 -19.01 -14.57 -7.21
CA SER A 336 -17.62 -15.02 -7.31
C SER A 336 -16.91 -14.70 -8.63
N SER A 337 -17.64 -14.46 -9.72
CA SER A 337 -17.06 -14.02 -11.00
C SER A 337 -16.49 -12.59 -10.99
N LEU A 338 -16.94 -11.74 -10.07
CA LEU A 338 -16.60 -10.31 -10.07
C LEU A 338 -15.23 -10.01 -9.45
N TYR A 339 -14.72 -10.89 -8.60
CA TYR A 339 -13.46 -10.70 -7.89
C TYR A 339 -12.55 -11.92 -8.09
N ASP A 340 -11.26 -11.75 -7.79
CA ASP A 340 -10.25 -12.81 -7.78
C ASP A 340 -9.79 -13.13 -6.35
N VAL A 341 -9.99 -12.21 -5.41
CA VAL A 341 -9.70 -12.40 -3.98
C VAL A 341 -10.83 -11.81 -3.15
N LEU A 342 -11.36 -12.58 -2.22
CA LEU A 342 -12.32 -12.15 -1.20
C LEU A 342 -11.62 -12.06 0.15
N ILE A 343 -11.73 -10.92 0.81
CA ILE A 343 -11.26 -10.71 2.18
C ILE A 343 -12.49 -10.49 3.06
N THR A 344 -12.71 -11.36 4.04
CA THR A 344 -13.79 -11.22 5.01
C THR A 344 -13.25 -10.71 6.33
N MET A 345 -13.61 -9.47 6.67
CA MET A 345 -13.25 -8.85 7.93
C MET A 345 -14.00 -9.52 9.09
N PRO A 346 -13.36 -9.67 10.26
CA PRO A 346 -14.04 -10.13 11.47
C PRO A 346 -15.21 -9.21 11.84
N ALA A 347 -16.22 -9.78 12.50
CA ALA A 347 -17.36 -8.99 12.97
C ALA A 347 -16.95 -8.09 14.14
N PRO A 348 -17.52 -6.88 14.32
CA PRO A 348 -17.06 -5.92 15.34
C PRO A 348 -17.01 -6.45 16.79
N HIS A 349 -17.81 -7.47 17.12
CA HIS A 349 -17.79 -8.08 18.45
C HIS A 349 -16.57 -8.96 18.71
N SER A 350 -15.83 -9.36 17.68
CA SER A 350 -14.63 -10.20 17.81
C SER A 350 -13.43 -9.44 18.40
N GLU A 351 -13.45 -8.11 18.44
CA GLU A 351 -12.42 -7.32 19.13
C GLU A 351 -12.29 -7.68 20.62
N ASN A 352 -13.40 -8.13 21.24
CA ASN A 352 -13.45 -8.54 22.64
C ASN A 352 -13.35 -10.06 22.83
N ALA A 353 -13.03 -10.81 21.77
CA ALA A 353 -12.82 -12.25 21.87
C ALA A 353 -11.58 -12.55 22.72
N SER A 354 -11.59 -13.70 23.40
CA SER A 354 -10.44 -14.15 24.21
C SER A 354 -9.21 -14.48 23.36
N GLU A 355 -9.44 -14.88 22.11
CA GLU A 355 -8.44 -15.26 21.12
C GLU A 355 -8.56 -14.30 19.93
N LYS A 356 -7.44 -14.06 19.25
CA LYS A 356 -7.41 -13.12 18.13
C LYS A 356 -8.10 -13.74 16.93
N VAL A 357 -9.13 -13.05 16.41
CA VAL A 357 -9.81 -13.46 15.17
C VAL A 357 -9.20 -12.73 13.98
N TRP A 358 -8.54 -13.47 13.10
CA TRP A 358 -7.93 -12.93 11.90
C TRP A 358 -8.94 -12.77 10.75
N PRO A 359 -8.74 -11.81 9.83
CA PRO A 359 -9.47 -11.76 8.57
C PRO A 359 -9.29 -13.05 7.76
N LYS A 360 -10.35 -13.49 7.09
CA LYS A 360 -10.29 -14.63 6.18
C LYS A 360 -10.01 -14.16 4.77
N ILE A 361 -9.18 -14.91 4.04
CA ILE A 361 -8.83 -14.60 2.67
C ILE A 361 -9.11 -15.82 1.82
N GLU A 362 -9.93 -15.67 0.79
CA GLU A 362 -10.40 -16.79 -0.02
C GLU A 362 -10.35 -16.45 -1.51
N SER A 363 -10.06 -17.47 -2.31
CA SER A 363 -10.31 -17.45 -3.75
C SER A 363 -11.81 -17.51 -4.06
N PRO A 364 -12.25 -17.22 -5.30
CA PRO A 364 -13.63 -17.37 -5.74
C PRO A 364 -14.20 -18.79 -5.57
N GLN A 365 -13.32 -19.78 -5.47
CA GLN A 365 -13.66 -21.19 -5.25
C GLN A 365 -13.80 -21.54 -3.76
N GLY A 366 -13.56 -20.60 -2.84
CA GLY A 366 -13.58 -20.83 -1.39
C GLY A 366 -12.33 -21.50 -0.85
N ILE A 367 -11.23 -21.54 -1.62
CA ILE A 367 -9.93 -22.00 -1.13
C ILE A 367 -9.30 -20.86 -0.33
N GLU A 368 -9.01 -21.12 0.95
CA GLU A 368 -8.38 -20.18 1.86
C GLU A 368 -6.92 -19.91 1.45
N MET A 369 -6.54 -18.64 1.41
CA MET A 369 -5.18 -18.18 1.17
C MET A 369 -4.50 -17.91 2.51
N ARG A 370 -3.35 -18.53 2.72
CA ARG A 370 -2.58 -18.44 3.97
C ARG A 370 -1.25 -17.73 3.74
N ALA A 371 -0.68 -17.19 4.82
CA ALA A 371 0.67 -16.66 4.81
C ALA A 371 1.68 -17.82 4.79
N THR A 372 2.82 -17.63 4.12
CA THR A 372 3.89 -18.64 4.14
C THR A 372 4.64 -18.61 5.48
N GLN A 373 5.45 -19.63 5.73
CA GLN A 373 6.33 -19.64 6.91
C GLN A 373 7.35 -18.50 6.84
N ARG A 374 7.81 -18.15 5.64
CA ARG A 374 8.66 -16.97 5.39
C ARG A 374 7.93 -15.66 5.69
N ASP A 375 6.65 -15.55 5.35
CA ASP A 375 5.82 -14.36 5.63
C ASP A 375 5.64 -14.13 7.14
N LEU A 376 5.45 -15.18 7.94
CA LEU A 376 5.41 -15.06 9.40
C LEU A 376 6.73 -14.49 9.95
N ARG A 377 7.87 -15.10 9.57
CA ARG A 377 9.19 -14.62 10.03
C ARG A 377 9.42 -13.16 9.64
N ARG A 378 9.03 -12.82 8.40
CA ARG A 378 9.09 -11.46 7.88
C ARG A 378 8.25 -10.49 8.70
N TYR A 379 7.00 -10.84 8.96
CA TYR A 379 6.08 -10.03 9.74
C TYR A 379 6.63 -9.75 11.14
N THR A 380 7.17 -10.77 11.80
CA THR A 380 7.82 -10.63 13.11
C THR A 380 9.03 -9.68 13.04
N ALA A 381 9.88 -9.82 12.03
CA ALA A 381 11.02 -8.94 11.82
C ALA A 381 10.60 -7.48 11.54
N LEU A 382 9.57 -7.27 10.71
CA LEU A 382 8.99 -5.96 10.43
C LEU A 382 8.44 -5.33 11.71
N ARG A 383 7.61 -6.06 12.48
CA ARG A 383 7.01 -5.53 13.72
C ARG A 383 8.07 -5.20 14.76
N TRP A 384 9.11 -6.03 14.86
CA TRP A 384 10.27 -5.79 15.72
C TRP A 384 11.06 -4.56 15.28
N GLY A 385 11.29 -4.40 13.98
CA GLY A 385 11.94 -3.23 13.42
C GLY A 385 11.18 -1.95 13.76
N LEU A 386 9.86 -1.93 13.55
CA LEU A 386 9.02 -0.78 13.87
C LEU A 386 8.95 -0.49 15.38
N SER A 387 8.92 -1.52 16.24
CA SER A 387 8.79 -1.35 17.69
C SER A 387 10.07 -0.86 18.37
N ARG A 388 11.26 -1.24 17.88
CA ARG A 388 12.55 -0.77 18.43
C ARG A 388 12.79 0.73 18.25
N HIS A 389 12.03 1.37 17.38
CA HIS A 389 12.08 2.82 17.17
C HIS A 389 11.05 3.59 18.03
N VAL A 390 10.22 2.87 18.80
CA VAL A 390 9.45 3.40 19.93
C VAL A 390 10.29 3.16 21.20
N SER A 391 10.57 4.22 21.96
CA SER A 391 11.54 4.27 23.07
C SER A 391 11.65 2.99 23.92
N PRO A 392 12.86 2.56 24.32
CA PRO A 392 13.00 1.48 25.31
C PRO A 392 12.32 1.89 26.63
N PRO A 393 11.68 0.95 27.36
CA PRO A 393 11.17 1.25 28.70
C PRO A 393 12.34 1.67 29.62
N ASP A 394 12.09 2.66 30.48
CA ASP A 394 13.03 3.12 31.49
C ASP A 394 13.57 1.92 32.29
N SER A 395 14.83 1.56 32.05
CA SER A 395 15.51 0.52 32.81
C SER A 395 15.51 0.92 34.30
N PRO A 396 15.11 0.03 35.23
CA PRO A 396 15.12 0.35 36.65
C PRO A 396 16.55 0.55 37.10
N SER A 397 16.81 1.71 37.70
CA SER A 397 18.10 2.09 38.26
C SER A 397 18.65 1.00 39.20
N ALA A 398 19.68 0.27 38.76
CA ALA A 398 20.42 -0.64 39.61
C ALA A 398 21.20 0.17 40.66
N ARG A 399 20.75 0.08 41.91
CA ARG A 399 21.49 0.59 43.07
C ARG A 399 22.79 -0.18 43.22
N ARG A 400 23.91 0.54 43.23
CA ARG A 400 25.23 0.06 43.64
C ARG A 400 25.16 -0.54 45.05
N GLY A 401 25.60 -1.79 45.16
CA GLY A 401 25.99 -2.47 46.41
C GLY A 401 27.19 -3.37 46.11
N SER A 402 28.25 -3.22 46.89
CA SER A 402 29.62 -3.70 46.65
C SER A 402 29.93 -5.13 47.11
N ALA A 403 30.85 -5.77 46.38
CA ALA A 403 31.86 -6.79 46.77
C ALA A 403 31.38 -8.21 47.15
N ILE A 404 31.88 -9.26 46.49
CA ILE A 404 33.15 -10.00 46.74
C ILE A 404 33.40 -10.98 45.56
N GLU A 405 34.68 -11.23 45.30
CA GLU A 405 35.36 -12.20 44.41
C GLU A 405 34.78 -13.64 44.50
N GLU A 406 34.92 -14.62 43.59
CA GLU A 406 35.98 -15.06 42.69
C GLU A 406 35.37 -16.22 41.85
N ASP A 407 35.65 -16.32 40.55
CA ASP A 407 36.14 -17.54 39.87
C ASP A 407 35.98 -17.43 38.34
N SER A 408 37.08 -17.77 37.69
CA SER A 408 37.40 -17.61 36.28
C SER A 408 36.96 -18.83 35.47
N GLY A 409 35.88 -18.66 34.70
CA GLY A 409 35.53 -19.51 33.57
C GLY A 409 35.32 -18.66 32.32
N ARG A 410 36.26 -18.72 31.36
CA ARG A 410 36.11 -18.14 30.03
C ARG A 410 34.94 -18.84 29.31
N ALA A 411 33.76 -18.25 29.38
CA ALA A 411 32.65 -18.53 28.48
C ALA A 411 32.53 -17.36 27.51
N THR A 412 32.72 -17.64 26.23
CA THR A 412 32.31 -16.78 25.12
C THR A 412 30.81 -16.55 25.19
N SER A 413 30.42 -15.43 25.80
CA SER A 413 29.04 -14.97 25.82
C SER A 413 28.60 -14.53 24.42
N SER A 414 27.96 -15.44 23.68
CA SER A 414 27.13 -15.11 22.51
C SER A 414 25.83 -15.93 22.50
N SER A 415 25.35 -16.36 23.68
CA SER A 415 24.21 -17.29 23.79
C SER A 415 22.88 -16.66 24.23
N THR A 416 22.64 -15.37 24.03
CA THR A 416 21.40 -14.73 24.55
C THR A 416 20.57 -13.92 23.56
N LEU A 417 20.90 -13.87 22.26
CA LEU A 417 20.11 -13.05 21.32
C LEU A 417 18.91 -13.76 20.70
N VAL A 418 19.01 -15.04 20.33
CA VAL A 418 17.93 -15.72 19.57
C VAL A 418 16.79 -16.24 20.46
N VAL A 419 17.11 -16.80 21.65
CA VAL A 419 16.08 -17.25 22.62
C VAL A 419 15.29 -16.07 23.23
N SER A 420 15.84 -14.85 23.10
CA SER A 420 15.18 -13.61 23.53
C SER A 420 14.35 -12.96 22.42
N GLN A 421 14.41 -13.44 21.18
CA GLN A 421 13.78 -12.79 20.02
C GLN A 421 12.37 -13.32 19.76
N GLU A 422 12.12 -14.61 20.00
CA GLU A 422 10.78 -15.23 19.95
C GLU A 422 9.91 -14.83 21.15
N SER A 423 10.50 -14.53 22.31
CA SER A 423 9.73 -14.30 23.55
C SER A 423 9.22 -12.87 23.77
N ILE A 424 9.60 -11.89 22.93
CA ILE A 424 9.23 -10.47 23.15
C ILE A 424 8.04 -10.04 22.27
N LEU A 425 7.71 -10.77 21.21
CA LEU A 425 6.53 -10.52 20.37
C LEU A 425 5.76 -11.82 20.15
N ASP A 426 5.13 -12.32 21.22
CA ASP A 426 4.18 -13.43 21.10
C ASP A 426 3.04 -12.96 20.19
N ILE A 427 2.98 -13.46 18.95
CA ILE A 427 1.88 -13.17 18.02
C ILE A 427 0.82 -14.23 18.28
N PRO A 428 -0.35 -13.87 18.84
CA PRO A 428 -1.36 -14.84 19.24
C PRO A 428 -1.94 -15.58 18.03
N ASP A 429 -2.15 -16.89 18.20
CA ASP A 429 -3.00 -17.76 17.39
C ASP A 429 -2.81 -17.63 15.87
N THR A 430 -1.59 -17.90 15.39
CA THR A 430 -1.27 -17.79 13.95
C THR A 430 -1.38 -19.10 13.17
N ASP A 431 -1.61 -20.23 13.84
CA ASP A 431 -1.64 -21.56 13.22
C ASP A 431 -2.70 -21.72 12.12
N ASP A 432 -3.83 -21.02 12.25
CA ASP A 432 -4.93 -21.09 11.29
C ASP A 432 -4.67 -20.26 10.02
N ILE A 433 -3.81 -19.23 10.09
CA ILE A 433 -3.55 -18.29 8.99
C ILE A 433 -2.23 -18.53 8.27
N ILE A 434 -1.44 -19.52 8.72
CA ILE A 434 -0.14 -19.86 8.13
C ILE A 434 -0.22 -21.24 7.47
N GLU A 435 0.49 -21.39 6.37
CA GLU A 435 0.70 -22.69 5.73
C GLU A 435 1.45 -23.65 6.68
N PRO A 436 1.04 -24.93 6.78
CA PRO A 436 1.81 -25.90 7.56
C PRO A 436 3.20 -26.07 6.95
N GLN A 437 4.21 -26.31 7.79
CA GLN A 437 5.54 -26.62 7.30
C GLN A 437 5.51 -27.87 6.42
N SER A 438 6.10 -27.78 5.23
CA SER A 438 6.19 -28.91 4.32
C SER A 438 7.09 -30.02 4.90
N TRP A 439 6.81 -31.27 4.55
CA TRP A 439 7.67 -32.39 4.97
C TRP A 439 9.10 -32.25 4.44
N ALA A 440 9.27 -31.70 3.25
CA ALA A 440 10.58 -31.42 2.68
C ALA A 440 11.33 -30.37 3.51
N ALA A 441 10.66 -29.29 3.92
CA ALA A 441 11.23 -28.28 4.81
C ALA A 441 11.61 -28.86 6.20
N LEU A 442 10.75 -29.71 6.79
CA LEU A 442 11.02 -30.39 8.05
C LEU A 442 12.18 -31.39 7.95
N ALA A 443 12.24 -32.16 6.88
CA ALA A 443 13.33 -33.10 6.64
C ALA A 443 14.65 -32.37 6.41
N TYR A 444 14.64 -31.30 5.62
CA TYR A 444 15.80 -30.47 5.36
C TYR A 444 16.32 -29.80 6.63
N SER A 445 15.43 -29.15 7.39
CA SER A 445 15.80 -28.52 8.66
C SER A 445 16.33 -29.54 9.66
N GLY A 446 15.66 -30.68 9.82
CA GLY A 446 16.14 -31.76 10.69
C GLY A 446 17.52 -32.28 10.27
N PHE A 447 17.73 -32.51 8.97
CA PHE A 447 19.01 -32.94 8.43
C PHE A 447 20.10 -31.87 8.60
N MET A 448 19.82 -30.61 8.24
CA MET A 448 20.78 -29.51 8.38
C MET A 448 21.13 -29.28 9.84
N TRP A 449 20.18 -29.31 10.76
CA TRP A 449 20.46 -29.23 12.19
C TRP A 449 21.46 -30.32 12.62
N TRP A 450 21.26 -31.55 12.14
CA TRP A 450 22.12 -32.69 12.44
C TRP A 450 23.50 -32.61 11.78
N ALA A 451 23.54 -32.27 10.49
CA ALA A 451 24.74 -32.29 9.65
C ALA A 451 25.67 -31.10 9.90
N SER A 452 25.10 -29.95 10.25
CA SER A 452 25.84 -28.69 10.30
C SER A 452 26.17 -28.19 11.71
N ALA A 453 25.74 -28.90 12.76
CA ALA A 453 25.96 -28.53 14.17
C ALA A 453 25.60 -27.06 14.53
N GLY A 454 24.70 -26.42 13.77
CA GLY A 454 24.23 -25.05 14.02
C GLY A 454 24.20 -24.10 12.82
N GLU A 455 24.66 -24.49 11.63
CA GLU A 455 24.64 -23.62 10.42
C GLU A 455 23.23 -23.22 9.98
N GLN A 456 22.20 -24.00 10.35
CA GLN A 456 20.81 -23.60 10.16
C GLN A 456 20.46 -22.25 10.79
N ARG A 457 21.17 -21.84 11.86
CA ARG A 457 21.02 -20.49 12.43
C ARG A 457 21.51 -19.41 11.48
N VAL A 458 22.55 -19.68 10.70
CA VAL A 458 23.16 -18.72 9.76
C VAL A 458 22.18 -18.36 8.63
N HIS A 459 21.48 -19.35 8.06
CA HIS A 459 20.48 -19.09 7.00
C HIS A 459 19.30 -18.25 7.53
N SER A 460 18.82 -18.55 8.74
CA SER A 460 17.75 -17.77 9.38
C SER A 460 18.21 -16.36 9.78
N GLU A 461 19.47 -16.20 10.19
CA GLU A 461 20.07 -14.90 10.53
C GLU A 461 20.23 -14.04 9.27
N GLN A 462 20.66 -14.62 8.15
CA GLN A 462 20.79 -13.92 6.87
C GLN A 462 19.45 -13.44 6.31
N GLU A 463 18.39 -14.27 6.38
CA GLU A 463 17.02 -13.84 6.03
C GLU A 463 16.57 -12.64 6.87
N THR A 464 16.83 -12.70 8.19
CA THR A 464 16.46 -11.63 9.13
C THR A 464 17.25 -10.35 8.86
N GLU A 465 18.55 -10.47 8.56
CA GLU A 465 19.39 -9.33 8.17
C GLU A 465 18.88 -8.68 6.88
N SER A 466 18.55 -9.49 5.86
CA SER A 466 17.95 -9.01 4.61
C SER A 466 16.63 -8.27 4.85
N ASP A 467 15.74 -8.80 5.69
CA ASP A 467 14.48 -8.12 6.02
C ASP A 467 14.72 -6.83 6.81
N SER A 468 15.70 -6.81 7.72
CA SER A 468 16.06 -5.60 8.46
C SER A 468 16.67 -4.52 7.56
N ALA A 469 17.36 -4.92 6.48
CA ALA A 469 17.90 -4.02 5.48
C ALA A 469 16.79 -3.24 4.75
N LEU A 470 15.61 -3.84 4.57
CA LEU A 470 14.45 -3.17 3.98
C LEU A 470 13.94 -1.99 4.83
N LEU A 471 14.18 -1.97 6.14
CA LEU A 471 13.90 -0.82 7.01
C LEU A 471 15.10 0.12 7.20
N SER A 472 16.29 -0.26 6.74
CA SER A 472 17.53 0.48 7.01
C SER A 472 17.58 1.83 6.28
N GLY A 473 18.15 2.85 6.94
CA GLY A 473 18.28 4.21 6.39
C GLY A 473 17.04 5.09 6.51
N LEU A 474 15.93 4.58 7.05
CA LEU A 474 14.78 5.39 7.46
C LEU A 474 15.11 5.98 8.83
N ALA A 475 15.54 7.24 8.88
CA ALA A 475 15.88 7.90 10.14
C ALA A 475 14.61 8.16 10.98
N ILE A 476 14.11 7.14 11.65
CA ILE A 476 13.16 7.28 12.77
C ILE A 476 14.02 7.55 14.01
N SER A 477 14.67 8.71 14.02
CA SER A 477 15.54 9.12 15.12
C SER A 477 14.81 10.15 15.96
N PRO A 478 14.54 9.92 17.26
CA PRO A 478 14.16 11.00 18.15
C PRO A 478 15.37 11.92 18.25
N ASN A 479 15.23 13.14 17.74
CA ASN A 479 16.29 14.15 17.70
C ASN A 479 17.03 14.25 19.04
N PRO A 480 18.33 13.92 19.15
CA PRO A 480 19.08 14.09 20.39
C PRO A 480 19.73 15.48 20.39
N GLU A 481 18.95 16.55 20.32
CA GLU A 481 19.47 17.91 20.46
C GLU A 481 18.80 18.65 21.61
N THR A 482 19.39 18.52 22.80
CA THR A 482 19.86 19.60 23.69
C THR A 482 19.93 19.14 25.15
N ALA A 483 20.90 18.27 25.45
CA ALA A 483 21.38 18.12 26.83
C ALA A 483 22.17 19.38 27.23
N ARG A 484 21.47 20.39 27.77
CA ARG A 484 22.07 21.40 28.66
C ARG A 484 21.29 21.43 29.97
N PRO A 485 21.94 21.29 31.14
CA PRO A 485 21.23 21.35 32.40
C PRO A 485 21.06 22.82 32.79
N ARG A 486 19.84 23.34 32.74
CA ARG A 486 19.46 24.50 33.55
C ARG A 486 18.09 24.27 34.19
N SER A 487 18.15 24.09 35.50
CA SER A 487 17.07 24.20 36.46
C SER A 487 16.12 25.37 36.16
N GLN A 488 14.83 25.09 36.01
CA GLN A 488 13.73 25.73 36.75
C GLN A 488 12.38 25.20 36.25
N SER A 489 11.54 24.80 37.21
CA SER A 489 10.20 24.29 37.03
C SER A 489 9.27 25.31 36.38
N THR A 490 8.57 24.94 35.31
CA THR A 490 7.25 25.47 34.93
C THR A 490 6.48 24.39 34.15
N ALA A 491 5.15 24.46 34.22
CA ALA A 491 4.19 23.39 33.92
C ALA A 491 3.93 23.15 32.41
N SER A 492 3.50 21.91 32.13
CA SER A 492 2.68 21.36 31.02
C SER A 492 2.33 22.24 29.81
N LEU A 493 2.66 21.73 28.60
CA LEU A 493 1.87 21.71 27.34
C LEU A 493 2.81 21.34 26.17
N GLY A 494 3.00 20.04 25.86
CA GLY A 494 3.91 19.65 24.77
C GLY A 494 3.92 18.17 24.35
N GLY A 495 3.02 17.34 24.88
CA GLY A 495 3.05 15.88 24.64
C GLY A 495 2.35 15.38 23.36
N ARG A 496 1.74 16.26 22.55
CA ARG A 496 0.97 15.88 21.36
C ARG A 496 1.82 15.78 20.09
N SER A 497 2.70 16.77 19.85
CA SER A 497 3.54 16.82 18.64
C SER A 497 4.46 15.60 18.48
N ILE A 498 5.16 15.18 19.55
CA ILE A 498 6.16 14.12 19.46
C ILE A 498 5.54 12.75 19.15
N LYS A 499 4.31 12.48 19.60
CA LYS A 499 3.62 11.21 19.28
C LYS A 499 3.12 11.19 17.85
N GLU A 500 2.55 12.29 17.36
CA GLU A 500 2.08 12.41 15.97
C GLU A 500 3.27 12.36 14.99
N ASP A 501 4.41 12.95 15.35
CA ASP A 501 5.65 12.90 14.57
C ASP A 501 6.21 11.48 14.46
N ASN A 502 6.24 10.73 15.59
CA ASN A 502 6.68 9.34 15.58
C ASN A 502 5.74 8.44 14.78
N ASN A 503 4.42 8.66 14.86
CA ASN A 503 3.47 7.89 14.09
C ASN A 503 3.69 8.13 12.59
N ALA A 504 3.74 9.40 12.14
CA ALA A 504 3.96 9.77 10.72
C ALA A 504 5.20 9.08 10.11
N THR A 505 6.25 8.92 10.91
CA THR A 505 7.46 8.20 10.49
C THR A 505 7.27 6.69 10.36
N GLN A 506 6.42 6.08 11.20
CA GLN A 506 6.06 4.67 11.11
C GLN A 506 5.27 4.36 9.84
N GLU A 507 4.27 5.19 9.49
CA GLU A 507 3.52 5.03 8.23
C GLU A 507 4.44 5.06 7.00
N MET A 508 5.33 6.06 6.94
CA MET A 508 6.30 6.20 5.85
C MET A 508 7.27 5.02 5.80
N ALA A 509 7.68 4.49 6.95
CA ALA A 509 8.55 3.33 7.00
C ALA A 509 7.88 2.06 6.46
N ILE A 510 6.58 1.87 6.75
CA ILE A 510 5.80 0.75 6.22
C ILE A 510 5.70 0.87 4.69
N ILE A 511 5.38 2.04 4.15
CA ILE A 511 5.32 2.25 2.70
C ILE A 511 6.67 1.95 2.05
N ALA A 512 7.75 2.52 2.60
CA ALA A 512 9.09 2.32 2.07
C ALA A 512 9.54 0.86 2.11
N TYR A 513 9.16 0.13 3.17
CA TYR A 513 9.43 -1.31 3.30
C TYR A 513 8.83 -2.11 2.14
N PHE A 514 7.54 -1.96 1.87
CA PHE A 514 6.87 -2.69 0.79
C PHE A 514 7.34 -2.26 -0.61
N HIS A 515 7.68 -0.99 -0.80
CA HIS A 515 8.27 -0.52 -2.06
C HIS A 515 9.65 -1.12 -2.29
N ARG A 516 10.49 -1.21 -1.26
CA ARG A 516 11.80 -1.86 -1.37
C ARG A 516 11.68 -3.36 -1.61
N LEU A 517 10.72 -4.02 -0.97
CA LEU A 517 10.41 -5.43 -1.25
C LEU A 517 9.97 -5.62 -2.71
N THR A 518 9.09 -4.76 -3.22
CA THR A 518 8.65 -4.78 -4.62
C THR A 518 9.81 -4.55 -5.59
N THR A 519 10.67 -3.56 -5.31
CA THR A 519 11.90 -3.32 -6.07
C THR A 519 12.77 -4.57 -6.09
N GLN A 520 13.03 -5.19 -4.93
CA GLN A 520 13.87 -6.38 -4.80
C GLN A 520 13.34 -7.57 -5.63
N ILE A 521 12.01 -7.79 -5.64
CA ILE A 521 11.38 -8.84 -6.44
C ILE A 521 11.57 -8.56 -7.93
N LEU A 522 11.21 -7.36 -8.39
CA LEU A 522 11.23 -7.01 -9.82
C LEU A 522 12.64 -6.89 -10.38
N THR A 523 13.62 -6.37 -9.62
CA THR A 523 15.01 -6.30 -10.07
C THR A 523 15.62 -7.69 -10.21
N THR A 524 15.36 -8.58 -9.25
CA THR A 524 15.86 -9.97 -9.33
C THR A 524 15.31 -10.66 -10.57
N LEU A 525 14.01 -10.53 -10.86
CA LEU A 525 13.43 -11.10 -12.08
C LEU A 525 13.99 -10.47 -13.36
N SER A 526 14.18 -9.14 -13.39
CA SER A 526 14.80 -8.44 -14.52
C SER A 526 16.21 -8.97 -14.79
N ASP A 527 17.04 -9.13 -13.76
CA ASP A 527 18.41 -9.61 -13.88
C ASP A 527 18.45 -11.04 -14.46
N ILE A 528 17.51 -11.92 -14.08
CA ILE A 528 17.42 -13.29 -14.58
C ILE A 528 16.95 -13.30 -16.05
N VAL A 529 15.96 -12.46 -16.40
CA VAL A 529 15.49 -12.32 -17.79
C VAL A 529 16.61 -11.81 -18.69
N ASP A 530 17.32 -10.77 -18.28
CA ASP A 530 18.45 -10.19 -19.01
C ASP A 530 19.60 -11.21 -19.19
N ALA A 531 19.86 -12.03 -18.17
CA ALA A 531 20.86 -13.09 -18.25
C ALA A 531 20.46 -14.18 -19.25
N THR A 532 19.18 -14.58 -19.24
CA THR A 532 18.62 -15.58 -20.15
C THR A 532 18.67 -15.08 -21.60
N ASP A 533 18.26 -13.84 -21.85
CA ASP A 533 18.29 -13.23 -23.18
C ASP A 533 19.72 -13.10 -23.72
N SER A 534 20.67 -12.76 -22.85
CA SER A 534 22.08 -12.66 -23.23
C SER A 534 22.71 -14.01 -23.60
N ASP A 535 22.25 -15.11 -23.00
CA ASP A 535 22.76 -16.44 -23.29
C ASP A 535 22.13 -17.02 -24.57
N ASP A 536 20.84 -16.79 -24.81
CA ASP A 536 20.17 -17.16 -26.06
C ASP A 536 20.80 -16.49 -27.29
N GLU A 537 21.10 -15.18 -27.21
CA GLU A 537 21.78 -14.46 -28.30
C GLU A 537 23.15 -15.08 -28.65
N ARG A 538 23.89 -15.58 -27.65
CA ARG A 538 25.20 -16.23 -27.86
C ARG A 538 25.07 -17.62 -28.49
N GLU A 539 24.00 -18.34 -28.19
CA GLU A 539 23.75 -19.65 -28.80
C GLU A 539 23.40 -19.52 -30.29
N ASP A 540 22.58 -18.51 -30.63
CA ASP A 540 22.21 -18.20 -32.01
C ASP A 540 23.41 -17.75 -32.86
N GLU A 541 24.30 -16.91 -32.32
CA GLU A 541 25.54 -16.52 -33.00
C GLU A 541 26.47 -17.72 -33.29
N ASN A 542 26.45 -18.74 -32.42
CA ASN A 542 27.30 -19.93 -32.56
C ASN A 542 26.69 -21.04 -33.42
N GLN A 543 25.39 -21.01 -33.76
CA GLN A 543 24.71 -22.03 -34.57
C GLN A 543 23.78 -21.46 -35.67
N PRO A 544 24.29 -20.70 -36.66
CA PRO A 544 23.48 -19.99 -37.67
C PRO A 544 22.72 -20.88 -38.69
N LEU A 545 22.72 -22.21 -38.53
CA LEU A 545 22.17 -23.17 -39.50
C LEU A 545 21.05 -24.07 -38.96
N ARG A 546 20.61 -23.88 -37.71
CA ARG A 546 19.46 -24.62 -37.15
C ARG A 546 18.21 -23.73 -37.07
N HIS A 547 17.63 -23.40 -38.23
CA HIS A 547 16.21 -23.10 -38.29
C HIS A 547 15.42 -24.37 -37.95
N SER A 548 15.13 -24.57 -36.67
CA SER A 548 14.02 -25.44 -36.26
C SER A 548 12.72 -24.80 -36.76
N PRO A 549 11.71 -25.58 -37.18
CA PRO A 549 10.43 -25.01 -37.58
C PRO A 549 9.81 -24.39 -36.32
N SER A 550 9.85 -23.06 -36.24
CA SER A 550 9.14 -22.29 -35.22
C SER A 550 7.67 -22.69 -35.28
N SER A 551 7.18 -23.34 -34.23
CA SER A 551 5.76 -23.27 -33.92
C SER A 551 5.41 -21.78 -33.86
N GLU A 552 4.57 -21.33 -34.78
CA GLU A 552 4.18 -19.93 -34.93
C GLU A 552 3.53 -19.35 -33.65
N ASP A 553 3.18 -20.21 -32.68
CA ASP A 553 2.66 -19.84 -31.36
C ASP A 553 3.75 -19.39 -30.34
N SER A 554 5.04 -19.56 -30.65
CA SER A 554 6.15 -19.28 -29.72
C SER A 554 6.87 -17.95 -29.98
N ALA A 555 6.47 -17.19 -31.00
CA ALA A 555 7.20 -16.01 -31.46
C ALA A 555 6.97 -14.73 -30.63
N SER A 556 6.04 -14.75 -29.66
CA SER A 556 5.66 -13.54 -28.89
C SER A 556 6.33 -13.42 -27.53
N ASN A 557 6.65 -14.54 -26.88
CA ASN A 557 7.17 -14.57 -25.51
C ASN A 557 8.50 -15.33 -25.58
N GLY A 558 9.63 -14.66 -25.30
CA GLY A 558 10.99 -15.20 -25.40
C GLY A 558 11.24 -16.51 -24.64
N PRO A 559 12.48 -17.03 -24.61
CA PRO A 559 12.78 -18.33 -23.98
C PRO A 559 12.30 -18.38 -22.52
N PRO A 560 11.89 -19.57 -22.04
CA PRO A 560 11.48 -19.75 -20.65
C PRO A 560 12.66 -19.44 -19.72
N VAL A 561 12.36 -18.83 -18.58
CA VAL A 561 13.34 -18.36 -17.59
C VAL A 561 13.43 -19.40 -16.48
N PHE A 562 14.65 -19.80 -16.11
CA PHE A 562 14.88 -20.73 -15.00
C PHE A 562 15.25 -19.95 -13.74
N ILE A 563 14.52 -20.21 -12.65
CA ILE A 563 14.66 -19.48 -11.38
C ILE A 563 15.12 -20.47 -10.32
N SER A 564 16.30 -20.25 -9.76
CA SER A 564 16.90 -21.12 -8.74
C SER A 564 16.31 -20.87 -7.34
N SER A 565 16.55 -21.80 -6.40
CA SER A 565 16.16 -21.59 -4.99
C SER A 565 16.81 -20.36 -4.34
N ASP A 566 18.01 -20.00 -4.81
CA ASP A 566 18.73 -18.82 -4.32
C ASP A 566 18.07 -17.54 -4.82
N ASP A 567 17.55 -17.54 -6.05
CA ASP A 567 16.78 -16.43 -6.61
C ASP A 567 15.45 -16.23 -5.87
N VAL A 568 14.75 -17.33 -5.53
CA VAL A 568 13.53 -17.30 -4.70
C VAL A 568 13.84 -16.67 -3.32
N THR A 569 14.95 -17.07 -2.71
CA THR A 569 15.40 -16.50 -1.43
C THR A 569 15.82 -15.02 -1.58
N ALA A 570 16.45 -14.66 -2.70
CA ALA A 570 16.86 -13.30 -3.02
C ALA A 570 15.66 -12.38 -3.33
N MET A 571 14.53 -12.90 -3.81
CA MET A 571 13.25 -12.19 -3.84
C MET A 571 12.58 -12.12 -2.46
N GLY A 572 13.10 -12.87 -1.49
CA GLY A 572 12.56 -12.98 -0.15
C GLY A 572 11.26 -13.80 -0.11
N LEU A 573 11.12 -14.80 -0.97
CA LEU A 573 9.96 -15.68 -1.00
C LEU A 573 10.31 -17.04 -0.35
N ASP A 574 9.30 -17.83 -0.03
CA ASP A 574 9.46 -19.16 0.57
C ASP A 574 9.71 -20.21 -0.51
N VAL A 575 10.93 -20.75 -0.53
CA VAL A 575 11.39 -21.80 -1.46
C VAL A 575 10.57 -23.10 -1.35
N TRP A 576 9.90 -23.31 -0.22
CA TRP A 576 9.10 -24.51 0.02
C TRP A 576 7.61 -24.31 -0.26
N SER A 577 7.19 -23.08 -0.57
CA SER A 577 5.78 -22.77 -0.77
C SER A 577 5.39 -22.80 -2.24
N SER A 578 4.41 -23.64 -2.55
CA SER A 578 3.80 -23.68 -3.88
C SER A 578 3.09 -22.37 -4.23
N THR A 579 2.58 -21.62 -3.23
CA THR A 579 1.88 -20.36 -3.49
C THR A 579 2.86 -19.26 -3.90
N ASP A 580 4.05 -19.23 -3.30
CA ASP A 580 5.12 -18.31 -3.71
C ASP A 580 5.71 -18.69 -5.08
N HIS A 581 5.81 -19.98 -5.42
CA HIS A 581 6.20 -20.40 -6.78
C HIS A 581 5.19 -19.92 -7.83
N LEU A 582 3.89 -20.14 -7.60
CA LEU A 582 2.84 -19.66 -8.49
C LEU A 582 2.87 -18.12 -8.62
N PHE A 583 3.11 -17.41 -7.52
CA PHE A 583 3.28 -15.96 -7.55
C PHE A 583 4.43 -15.54 -8.47
N ILE A 584 5.59 -16.21 -8.41
CA ILE A 584 6.73 -15.92 -9.27
C ILE A 584 6.37 -16.16 -10.74
N GLU A 585 5.70 -17.27 -11.07
CA GLU A 585 5.23 -17.56 -12.43
C GLU A 585 4.31 -16.47 -12.96
N GLU A 586 3.32 -16.06 -12.16
CA GLU A 586 2.37 -15.03 -12.55
C GLU A 586 3.05 -13.66 -12.69
N VAL A 587 3.94 -13.26 -11.76
CA VAL A 587 4.67 -11.98 -11.86
C VAL A 587 5.59 -11.96 -13.08
N CYS A 588 6.30 -13.05 -13.35
CA CYS A 588 7.18 -13.15 -14.51
C CYS A 588 6.37 -13.01 -15.82
N GLN A 589 5.20 -13.65 -15.88
CA GLN A 589 4.31 -13.58 -17.03
C GLN A 589 3.67 -12.19 -17.22
N GLU A 590 3.18 -11.57 -16.14
CA GLU A 590 2.48 -10.28 -16.19
C GLU A 590 3.43 -9.11 -16.45
N TYR A 591 4.61 -9.11 -15.82
CA TYR A 591 5.52 -7.96 -15.84
C TYR A 591 6.65 -8.05 -16.85
N PHE A 592 7.05 -9.27 -17.24
CA PHE A 592 8.15 -9.49 -18.18
C PHE A 592 7.68 -10.21 -19.46
N GLY A 593 6.45 -10.74 -19.50
CA GLY A 593 5.94 -11.49 -20.65
C GLY A 593 6.62 -12.85 -20.81
N ARG A 594 7.24 -13.38 -19.74
CA ARG A 594 8.04 -14.61 -19.80
C ARG A 594 7.43 -15.72 -18.95
N ARG A 595 7.60 -16.96 -19.42
CA ARG A 595 7.27 -18.15 -18.65
C ARG A 595 8.43 -18.47 -17.71
N ALA A 596 8.15 -18.61 -16.43
CA ALA A 596 9.14 -19.03 -15.43
C ALA A 596 9.05 -20.52 -15.14
N HIS A 597 10.19 -21.15 -14.88
CA HIS A 597 10.32 -22.49 -14.33
C HIS A 597 11.13 -22.40 -13.04
N ILE A 598 10.48 -22.66 -11.90
CA ILE A 598 11.11 -22.55 -10.59
C ILE A 598 11.71 -23.91 -10.23
N GLU A 599 13.01 -23.91 -9.93
CA GLU A 599 13.67 -25.07 -9.35
C GLU A 599 13.24 -25.21 -7.89
N GLY A 600 12.46 -26.25 -7.59
CA GLY A 600 12.21 -26.65 -6.21
C GLY A 600 13.51 -27.05 -5.52
N ARG A 601 13.62 -26.83 -4.21
CA ARG A 601 14.79 -27.25 -3.43
C ARG A 601 14.78 -28.77 -3.25
N GLU A 602 15.32 -29.48 -4.23
CA GLU A 602 15.46 -30.93 -4.20
C GLU A 602 16.63 -31.33 -3.30
N ILE A 603 16.41 -32.24 -2.34
CA ILE A 603 17.48 -32.78 -1.50
C ILE A 603 17.57 -34.28 -1.74
N ASP A 604 18.72 -34.72 -2.24
CA ASP A 604 19.05 -36.14 -2.33
C ASP A 604 19.71 -36.60 -1.02
N VAL A 605 18.93 -37.22 -0.13
CA VAL A 605 19.44 -37.83 1.11
C VAL A 605 19.62 -39.33 0.88
N CYS A 606 20.87 -39.79 0.82
CA CYS A 606 21.22 -41.21 0.68
C CYS A 606 20.55 -41.93 -0.51
N GLY A 607 20.34 -41.21 -1.63
CA GLY A 607 19.69 -41.75 -2.84
C GLY A 607 18.16 -41.67 -2.84
N ILE A 608 17.55 -41.04 -1.83
CA ILE A 608 16.14 -40.68 -1.80
C ILE A 608 16.03 -39.19 -2.10
N ARG A 609 15.35 -38.88 -3.21
CA ARG A 609 15.03 -37.50 -3.58
C ARG A 609 13.84 -37.02 -2.76
N ILE A 610 14.05 -35.96 -1.98
CA ILE A 610 13.00 -35.27 -1.22
C ILE A 610 12.67 -34.02 -2.04
N CYS A 611 11.46 -34.01 -2.60
CA CYS A 611 10.88 -32.89 -3.35
C CYS A 611 9.78 -32.24 -2.49
#